data_AF-A0A0K2LCA3-F1
#
_entry.id   AF-A0A0K2LCA3-F1
#
_cell.length_a   1.000
_cell.length_b   1.000
_cell.length_c   1.000
_cell.angle_alpha   90.00
_cell.angle_beta   90.00
_cell.angle_gamma   90.00
#
_symmetry.space_group_name_H-M   'P 1'
#
loop_
_entity.id
_entity.type
_entity.pdbx_description
1 polymer ?
#
loop_
_entity_poly.entity_id
_entity_poly.type
_entity_poly.pdbx_seq_one_letter_code
_entity_poly.pdbx_strand_id
1 'polypeptide(L)'
;MGLKRKLLYATLFASSCLLSTNIVKADTVNNNAEATVSQSIATTDTKETTNTTEPATAKTADAATATPDQTKQEQAPVQVPTQEQTQMQAQTVNGTANQPSQVQSQPVDGVYTVGGQLTYLHHADGSQITDRALGPNTAWYTDTHMTMSDGNNYYRVATDEFANGNNGTFTSYVQPYQGNATVVYQKGSSAHTFLHYGNKATYQGNNVPTGSTWKVSNHAKINGKEWYEIGNDTWVPQDYVVINQGQYKESKWISGVPLIAQRPELPNGCEITAVTMMLQYAGAKVNKMQMAREMPRSSNPSYGYIGQPWDQTGITIFPSALMHLVEKYAGTAKDLTGQNFDAIKYQIDIGHPVVTWHTLYGFPYHALVVTGYDPNYVYYNDCWTDQTLQMGINQFINNWNTQNRRAISY
;
A
#
# COMPACT_ATOMS: atom_id res chain seq x y z
N MET A 1 49.51 -74.73 -21.01
CA MET A 1 49.62 -74.02 -19.73
C MET A 1 50.58 -72.86 -19.90
N GLY A 2 50.06 -71.63 -19.99
CA GLY A 2 50.83 -70.44 -20.37
C GLY A 2 51.37 -69.65 -19.16
N LEU A 3 52.62 -69.19 -19.27
CA LEU A 3 53.31 -68.32 -18.32
C LEU A 3 52.73 -66.89 -18.35
N LYS A 4 52.40 -66.35 -17.17
CA LYS A 4 51.95 -64.96 -16.97
C LYS A 4 53.13 -63.98 -16.96
N ARG A 5 53.09 -62.94 -17.80
CA ARG A 5 53.94 -61.73 -17.71
C ARG A 5 53.29 -60.72 -16.76
N LYS A 6 54.07 -60.14 -15.85
CA LYS A 6 53.69 -58.97 -15.04
C LYS A 6 54.10 -57.70 -15.79
N LEU A 7 53.16 -56.78 -16.01
CA LEU A 7 53.42 -55.40 -16.44
C LEU A 7 53.28 -54.47 -15.22
N LEU A 8 54.29 -53.65 -14.95
CA LEU A 8 54.21 -52.51 -14.04
C LEU A 8 53.57 -51.34 -14.79
N TYR A 9 52.56 -50.71 -14.19
CA TYR A 9 52.08 -49.39 -14.58
C TYR A 9 52.31 -48.42 -13.42
N ALA A 10 53.12 -47.39 -13.67
CA ALA A 10 53.33 -46.26 -12.77
C ALA A 10 52.11 -45.32 -12.83
N THR A 11 51.53 -45.02 -11.68
CA THR A 11 50.46 -44.02 -11.53
C THR A 11 51.04 -42.62 -11.46
N LEU A 12 50.73 -41.80 -12.47
CA LEU A 12 50.86 -40.34 -12.44
C LEU A 12 49.74 -39.75 -11.59
N PHE A 13 50.07 -39.15 -10.44
CA PHE A 13 49.16 -38.27 -9.71
C PHE A 13 49.19 -36.89 -10.37
N ALA A 14 48.20 -36.59 -11.21
CA ALA A 14 47.92 -35.22 -11.62
C ALA A 14 47.14 -34.53 -10.49
N SER A 15 47.79 -33.61 -9.79
CA SER A 15 47.17 -32.75 -8.78
C SER A 15 46.31 -31.69 -9.48
N SER A 16 45.05 -32.00 -9.75
CA SER A 16 44.06 -31.03 -10.19
C SER A 16 43.55 -30.25 -8.98
N CYS A 17 44.15 -29.10 -8.69
CA CYS A 17 43.55 -28.10 -7.81
C CYS A 17 42.28 -27.57 -8.49
N LEU A 18 41.14 -28.18 -8.18
CA LEU A 18 39.82 -27.69 -8.56
C LEU A 18 39.57 -26.39 -7.79
N LEU A 19 39.79 -25.25 -8.45
CA LEU A 19 39.25 -23.96 -8.02
C LEU A 19 37.74 -24.03 -8.23
N SER A 20 36.99 -24.49 -7.22
CA SER A 20 35.53 -24.46 -7.25
C SER A 20 35.07 -23.03 -6.97
N THR A 21 34.45 -22.39 -7.96
CA THR A 21 33.77 -21.10 -7.78
C THR A 21 32.56 -21.29 -6.87
N ASN A 22 32.45 -20.49 -5.81
CA ASN A 22 31.30 -20.55 -4.93
C ASN A 22 30.11 -19.85 -5.59
N ILE A 23 29.02 -20.58 -5.81
CA ILE A 23 27.77 -19.99 -6.29
C ILE A 23 27.02 -19.41 -5.09
N VAL A 24 26.94 -18.09 -5.01
CA VAL A 24 26.16 -17.42 -3.95
C VAL A 24 24.67 -17.43 -4.31
N LYS A 25 23.83 -17.59 -3.28
CA LYS A 25 22.39 -17.40 -3.40
C LYS A 25 22.05 -15.98 -2.99
N ALA A 26 21.03 -15.42 -3.63
CA ALA A 26 20.47 -14.14 -3.22
C ALA A 26 20.08 -14.21 -1.74
N ASP A 27 20.52 -13.22 -0.97
CA ASP A 27 19.84 -12.85 0.26
C ASP A 27 18.39 -12.50 -0.08
N THR A 28 17.46 -12.66 0.88
CA THR A 28 16.09 -12.16 0.72
C THR A 28 16.17 -10.72 0.22
N VAL A 29 15.62 -10.48 -0.97
CA VAL A 29 15.60 -9.16 -1.59
C VAL A 29 14.91 -8.26 -0.58
N ASN A 30 15.70 -7.39 0.07
CA ASN A 30 15.38 -6.62 1.28
C ASN A 30 15.58 -7.36 2.64
N ASN A 31 16.81 -7.29 3.17
CA ASN A 31 17.20 -7.73 4.53
C ASN A 31 17.41 -6.58 5.52
N ASN A 32 16.64 -5.48 5.39
CA ASN A 32 16.52 -4.51 6.47
C ASN A 32 15.19 -4.79 7.20
N ALA A 33 15.30 -5.37 8.39
CA ALA A 33 14.18 -5.59 9.30
C ALA A 33 13.31 -4.34 9.41
N GLU A 34 11.99 -4.52 9.33
CA GLU A 34 11.03 -3.42 9.45
C GLU A 34 11.28 -2.64 10.76
N ALA A 35 11.56 -1.34 10.63
CA ALA A 35 10.85 -0.43 11.49
C ALA A 35 9.46 -0.28 10.86
N THR A 36 8.42 -0.74 11.54
CA THR A 36 7.07 -0.33 11.20
C THR A 36 7.09 1.19 11.16
N VAL A 37 6.89 1.80 9.99
CA VAL A 37 6.63 3.25 9.91
C VAL A 37 5.21 3.45 10.45
N SER A 38 5.04 3.18 11.75
CA SER A 38 3.80 3.40 12.48
C SER A 38 3.55 4.90 12.51
N GLN A 39 2.45 5.32 11.90
CA GLN A 39 2.07 6.71 11.85
C GLN A 39 1.57 7.17 13.22
N SER A 40 2.20 8.19 13.79
CA SER A 40 1.59 9.02 14.83
C SER A 40 0.71 10.06 14.14
N ILE A 41 -0.57 9.76 14.00
CA ILE A 41 -1.51 10.57 13.22
C ILE A 41 -1.81 11.90 13.94
N ALA A 42 -1.74 13.01 13.21
CA ALA A 42 -2.13 14.31 13.73
C ALA A 42 -3.67 14.44 13.78
N THR A 43 -4.25 14.33 14.96
CA THR A 43 -5.65 14.67 15.22
C THR A 43 -5.76 16.12 15.68
N THR A 44 -6.59 16.93 15.03
CA THR A 44 -7.02 18.23 15.60
C THR A 44 -7.97 17.97 16.77
N ASP A 45 -7.49 18.17 17.99
CA ASP A 45 -8.28 18.14 19.22
C ASP A 45 -9.31 19.29 19.21
N THR A 46 -10.57 18.99 18.92
CA THR A 46 -11.67 19.90 19.24
C THR A 46 -12.20 19.51 20.62
N LYS A 47 -11.64 20.11 21.68
CA LYS A 47 -12.25 20.11 23.01
C LYS A 47 -13.56 20.90 22.97
N GLU A 48 -14.69 20.20 22.86
CA GLU A 48 -15.99 20.78 23.17
C GLU A 48 -16.14 20.88 24.70
N THR A 49 -16.03 22.11 25.20
CA THR A 49 -16.36 22.44 26.58
C THR A 49 -17.88 22.46 26.72
N THR A 50 -18.44 21.46 27.39
CA THR A 50 -19.84 21.45 27.81
C THR A 50 -19.98 22.39 29.02
N ASN A 51 -20.58 23.56 28.81
CA ASN A 51 -21.12 24.37 29.89
C ASN A 51 -22.66 24.31 29.85
N THR A 52 -23.20 23.59 30.82
CA THR A 52 -24.61 23.60 31.22
C THR A 52 -24.95 24.91 31.92
N THR A 53 -25.90 25.69 31.39
CA THR A 53 -26.84 26.47 32.22
C THR A 53 -28.09 26.86 31.40
N GLU A 54 -29.27 26.56 31.94
CA GLU A 54 -30.60 26.98 31.48
C GLU A 54 -31.25 27.87 32.58
N PRO A 55 -32.42 28.53 32.40
CA PRO A 55 -32.67 29.75 31.64
C PRO A 55 -33.27 30.90 32.51
N ALA A 56 -33.36 32.13 31.96
CA ALA A 56 -34.30 33.15 32.45
C ALA A 56 -34.69 34.19 31.37
N THR A 57 -35.92 34.04 30.85
CA THR A 57 -36.97 35.04 30.58
C THR A 57 -36.67 36.49 30.13
N ALA A 58 -37.28 36.82 28.97
CA ALA A 58 -38.29 37.88 28.71
C ALA A 58 -37.92 39.18 27.94
N LYS A 59 -38.64 39.34 26.80
CA LYS A 59 -39.25 40.56 26.20
C LYS A 59 -38.28 41.65 25.69
N THR A 60 -38.45 42.35 24.56
CA THR A 60 -39.54 42.60 23.58
C THR A 60 -38.96 43.44 22.42
N ALA A 61 -39.64 43.42 21.26
CA ALA A 61 -39.63 44.42 20.17
C ALA A 61 -38.33 44.53 19.34
N ASP A 62 -38.30 44.79 18.03
CA ASP A 62 -39.31 45.21 17.06
C ASP A 62 -38.85 44.78 15.64
N ALA A 63 -39.78 44.73 14.69
CA ALA A 63 -39.54 44.36 13.30
C ALA A 63 -39.32 45.59 12.41
N ALA A 64 -38.40 45.52 11.44
CA ALA A 64 -38.54 46.15 10.12
C ALA A 64 -37.44 45.70 9.13
N THR A 65 -37.84 44.80 8.24
CA THR A 65 -37.71 44.80 6.76
C THR A 65 -36.56 45.58 6.08
N ALA A 66 -35.75 44.90 5.26
CA ALA A 66 -35.58 45.15 3.82
C ALA A 66 -34.53 44.21 3.17
N THR A 67 -34.89 43.65 2.02
CA THR A 67 -34.03 42.89 1.08
C THR A 67 -33.91 43.70 -0.23
N PRO A 68 -33.16 43.25 -1.26
CA PRO A 68 -31.80 43.66 -1.63
C PRO A 68 -31.74 44.53 -2.91
N ASP A 69 -30.57 45.06 -3.25
CA ASP A 69 -30.29 45.47 -4.64
C ASP A 69 -28.86 45.12 -5.08
N GLN A 70 -28.75 44.77 -6.36
CA GLN A 70 -27.59 44.25 -7.07
C GLN A 70 -26.69 45.37 -7.57
N THR A 71 -25.40 45.07 -7.83
CA THR A 71 -24.74 45.53 -9.07
C THR A 71 -23.46 44.75 -9.38
N LYS A 72 -23.36 44.33 -10.64
CA LYS A 72 -22.20 43.78 -11.34
C LYS A 72 -21.15 44.86 -11.60
N GLN A 73 -19.87 44.48 -11.69
CA GLN A 73 -18.94 45.11 -12.63
C GLN A 73 -17.86 44.11 -13.11
N GLU A 74 -17.51 44.31 -14.38
CA GLU A 74 -16.84 43.43 -15.34
C GLU A 74 -15.41 43.92 -15.57
N GLN A 75 -14.46 42.99 -15.77
CA GLN A 75 -13.03 43.24 -15.97
C GLN A 75 -12.64 43.10 -17.45
N ALA A 76 -11.73 43.97 -17.90
CA ALA A 76 -10.94 43.84 -19.13
C ALA A 76 -9.56 44.53 -18.93
N PRO A 77 -8.51 44.18 -19.70
CA PRO A 77 -7.18 43.84 -19.15
C PRO A 77 -6.09 44.88 -19.40
N VAL A 78 -4.98 44.80 -18.63
CA VAL A 78 -3.76 45.62 -18.84
C VAL A 78 -2.50 44.75 -18.87
N GLN A 79 -1.60 45.17 -19.76
CA GLN A 79 -0.44 44.51 -20.36
C GLN A 79 0.79 44.38 -19.44
N VAL A 80 1.63 43.40 -19.79
CA VAL A 80 2.98 43.12 -19.26
C VAL A 80 4.03 43.97 -20.00
N PRO A 81 5.06 44.50 -19.32
CA PRO A 81 6.31 44.87 -19.96
C PRO A 81 7.47 43.91 -19.61
N THR A 82 8.18 43.52 -20.68
CA THR A 82 9.40 42.71 -20.76
C THR A 82 10.62 43.50 -20.25
N GLN A 83 11.56 42.83 -19.58
CA GLN A 83 12.92 43.34 -19.36
C GLN A 83 13.98 42.38 -19.89
N GLU A 84 14.96 42.97 -20.56
CA GLU A 84 16.14 42.40 -21.21
C GLU A 84 17.11 41.78 -20.21
N GLN A 85 17.78 40.69 -20.59
CA GLN A 85 18.97 40.19 -19.90
C GLN A 85 20.18 40.19 -20.85
N THR A 86 21.19 40.91 -20.39
CA THR A 86 22.49 41.16 -21.01
C THR A 86 23.37 39.90 -21.02
N GLN A 87 24.03 39.67 -22.16
CA GLN A 87 25.10 38.69 -22.34
C GLN A 87 26.36 39.09 -21.54
N MET A 88 26.97 38.13 -20.86
CA MET A 88 28.41 38.16 -20.54
C MET A 88 29.08 36.89 -21.06
N GLN A 89 29.93 37.09 -22.07
CA GLN A 89 30.95 36.15 -22.53
C GLN A 89 32.06 36.05 -21.47
N ALA A 90 32.50 34.82 -21.19
CA ALA A 90 33.84 34.57 -20.68
C ALA A 90 34.50 33.53 -21.59
N GLN A 91 35.46 34.00 -22.39
CA GLN A 91 36.46 33.15 -23.05
C GLN A 91 37.44 32.63 -22.00
N THR A 92 37.79 31.34 -22.06
CA THR A 92 39.03 30.82 -21.49
C THR A 92 39.67 29.86 -22.48
N VAL A 93 40.98 30.03 -22.64
CA VAL A 93 41.83 29.41 -23.66
C VAL A 93 42.36 28.05 -23.18
N ASN A 94 42.41 27.10 -24.12
CA ASN A 94 43.04 25.77 -24.19
C ASN A 94 43.94 25.26 -23.04
N GLY A 95 43.69 24.00 -22.67
CA GLY A 95 44.66 23.09 -22.05
C GLY A 95 44.23 21.63 -22.23
N THR A 96 44.77 20.95 -23.24
CA THR A 96 44.58 19.52 -23.50
C THR A 96 45.30 18.71 -22.41
N ALA A 97 44.55 18.05 -21.54
CA ALA A 97 45.06 16.99 -20.68
C ALA A 97 44.04 15.84 -20.69
N ASN A 98 44.45 14.69 -21.21
CA ASN A 98 43.71 13.44 -21.16
C ASN A 98 43.40 13.10 -19.69
N GLN A 99 42.14 13.29 -19.26
CA GLN A 99 41.64 12.60 -18.09
C GLN A 99 41.24 11.17 -18.49
N PRO A 100 41.55 10.14 -17.67
CA PRO A 100 40.95 8.83 -17.86
C PRO A 100 39.43 8.95 -17.69
N SER A 101 38.69 8.38 -18.65
CA SER A 101 37.23 8.38 -18.68
C SER A 101 36.66 8.01 -17.31
N GLN A 102 36.06 8.99 -16.64
CA GLN A 102 35.37 8.78 -15.38
C GLN A 102 34.22 7.81 -15.64
N VAL A 103 34.24 6.65 -14.99
CA VAL A 103 33.12 5.71 -15.01
C VAL A 103 31.92 6.41 -14.38
N GLN A 104 30.93 6.76 -15.20
CA GLN A 104 29.77 7.53 -14.76
C GLN A 104 28.80 6.58 -14.03
N SER A 105 28.95 6.47 -12.71
CA SER A 105 27.98 5.74 -11.87
C SER A 105 26.69 6.54 -11.75
N GLN A 106 25.56 5.84 -11.79
CA GLN A 106 24.22 6.40 -11.72
C GLN A 106 23.42 5.64 -10.66
N PRO A 107 22.72 6.35 -9.74
CA PRO A 107 21.88 5.72 -8.75
C PRO A 107 20.69 5.02 -9.43
N VAL A 108 20.36 3.82 -8.96
CA VAL A 108 19.14 3.09 -9.33
C VAL A 108 18.48 2.56 -8.07
N ASP A 109 17.27 2.04 -8.19
CA ASP A 109 16.62 1.35 -7.08
C ASP A 109 15.75 0.22 -7.63
N GLY A 110 16.19 -1.01 -7.48
CA GLY A 110 15.47 -2.14 -8.04
C GLY A 110 16.17 -3.47 -7.89
N VAL A 111 15.82 -4.40 -8.78
CA VAL A 111 16.27 -5.78 -8.74
C VAL A 111 16.99 -6.11 -10.04
N TYR A 112 18.23 -6.55 -9.93
CA TYR A 112 18.96 -7.22 -11.00
C TYR A 112 18.72 -8.73 -10.92
N THR A 113 18.16 -9.33 -11.96
CA THR A 113 17.90 -10.77 -12.05
C THR A 113 18.90 -11.41 -13.00
N VAL A 114 19.68 -12.35 -12.50
CA VAL A 114 20.63 -13.15 -13.28
C VAL A 114 19.86 -13.97 -14.31
N GLY A 115 20.36 -14.04 -15.54
CA GLY A 115 19.77 -14.85 -16.60
C GLY A 115 19.89 -16.36 -16.36
N GLY A 116 19.66 -17.15 -17.41
CA GLY A 116 19.68 -18.62 -17.33
C GLY A 116 21.07 -19.25 -17.10
N GLN A 117 22.12 -18.45 -16.97
CA GLN A 117 23.51 -18.90 -16.77
C GLN A 117 24.10 -18.19 -15.55
N LEU A 118 25.16 -18.76 -14.96
CA LEU A 118 25.86 -18.12 -13.83
C LEU A 118 26.54 -16.83 -14.31
N THR A 119 26.64 -15.84 -13.42
CA THR A 119 27.24 -14.52 -13.72
C THR A 119 28.43 -14.27 -12.81
N TYR A 120 29.60 -14.02 -13.39
CA TYR A 120 30.79 -13.59 -12.64
C TYR A 120 30.66 -12.14 -12.18
N LEU A 121 31.24 -11.86 -11.02
CA LEU A 121 31.27 -10.53 -10.42
C LEU A 121 32.56 -9.80 -10.80
N HIS A 122 32.50 -8.47 -10.77
CA HIS A 122 33.61 -7.59 -11.10
C HIS A 122 33.72 -6.48 -10.07
N HIS A 123 34.94 -6.03 -9.79
CA HIS A 123 35.21 -4.81 -9.05
C HIS A 123 34.90 -3.57 -9.89
N ALA A 124 34.83 -2.40 -9.24
CA ALA A 124 34.59 -1.12 -9.93
C ALA A 124 35.64 -0.78 -11.01
N ASP A 125 36.86 -1.35 -10.93
CA ASP A 125 37.92 -1.19 -11.92
C ASP A 125 37.80 -2.14 -13.12
N GLY A 126 36.78 -3.01 -13.14
CA GLY A 126 36.53 -4.00 -14.18
C GLY A 126 37.25 -5.34 -13.99
N SER A 127 38.06 -5.49 -12.93
CA SER A 127 38.71 -6.78 -12.65
C SER A 127 37.70 -7.82 -12.15
N GLN A 128 37.81 -9.05 -12.65
CA GLN A 128 36.88 -10.13 -12.31
C GLN A 128 37.17 -10.72 -10.93
N ILE A 129 36.13 -10.93 -10.14
CA ILE A 129 36.14 -11.71 -8.90
C ILE A 129 36.09 -13.21 -9.26
N THR A 130 37.04 -14.00 -8.75
CA THR A 130 37.26 -15.39 -9.19
C THR A 130 36.88 -16.45 -8.17
N ASP A 131 36.59 -16.07 -6.92
CA ASP A 131 36.24 -17.00 -5.84
C ASP A 131 34.73 -17.23 -5.68
N ARG A 132 33.89 -16.39 -6.31
CA ARG A 132 32.43 -16.45 -6.25
C ARG A 132 31.75 -15.93 -7.52
N ALA A 133 30.50 -16.36 -7.73
CA ALA A 133 29.64 -15.93 -8.82
C ALA A 133 28.16 -16.01 -8.42
N LEU A 134 27.30 -15.28 -9.12
CA LEU A 134 25.85 -15.34 -8.90
C LEU A 134 25.24 -16.54 -9.60
N GLY A 135 24.34 -17.24 -8.91
CA GLY A 135 23.60 -18.37 -9.48
C GLY A 135 22.60 -17.95 -10.57
N PRO A 136 22.32 -18.82 -11.57
CA PRO A 136 21.28 -18.58 -12.56
C PRO A 136 19.92 -18.26 -11.93
N ASN A 137 19.15 -17.35 -12.53
CA ASN A 137 17.80 -16.96 -12.10
C ASN A 137 17.70 -16.45 -10.65
N THR A 138 18.79 -15.95 -10.07
CA THR A 138 18.79 -15.31 -8.75
C THR A 138 18.55 -13.81 -8.87
N ALA A 139 17.81 -13.24 -7.93
CA ALA A 139 17.42 -11.83 -7.91
C ALA A 139 18.20 -11.07 -6.83
N TRP A 140 18.81 -9.96 -7.19
CA TRP A 140 19.70 -9.19 -6.33
C TRP A 140 19.26 -7.74 -6.26
N TYR A 141 19.22 -7.19 -5.06
CA TYR A 141 19.02 -5.75 -4.90
C TYR A 141 20.15 -4.98 -5.57
N THR A 142 19.82 -3.90 -6.26
CA THR A 142 20.80 -2.99 -6.84
C THR A 142 20.41 -1.54 -6.65
N ASP A 143 21.38 -0.74 -6.23
CA ASP A 143 21.24 0.68 -5.94
C ASP A 143 22.17 1.57 -6.80
N THR A 144 22.99 0.94 -7.65
CA THR A 144 23.95 1.64 -8.49
C THR A 144 24.14 0.85 -9.78
N HIS A 145 24.11 1.55 -10.91
CA HIS A 145 24.64 1.03 -12.16
C HIS A 145 25.77 1.93 -12.67
N MET A 146 26.67 1.37 -13.46
CA MET A 146 27.79 2.09 -14.05
C MET A 146 28.20 1.47 -15.37
N THR A 147 28.77 2.26 -16.27
CA THR A 147 29.37 1.77 -17.52
C THR A 147 30.88 1.59 -17.33
N MET A 148 31.37 0.37 -17.33
CA MET A 148 32.81 0.10 -17.14
C MET A 148 33.61 0.33 -18.43
N SER A 149 34.94 0.19 -18.36
CA SER A 149 35.86 0.45 -19.49
C SER A 149 35.64 -0.43 -20.71
N ASP A 150 34.97 -1.57 -20.56
CA ASP A 150 34.55 -2.46 -21.65
C ASP A 150 33.30 -1.96 -22.40
N GLY A 151 32.69 -0.84 -21.96
CA GLY A 151 31.48 -0.26 -22.53
C GLY A 151 30.19 -0.93 -22.09
N ASN A 152 30.25 -1.97 -21.24
CA ASN A 152 29.06 -2.64 -20.74
C ASN A 152 28.53 -1.95 -19.47
N ASN A 153 27.22 -2.08 -19.26
CA ASN A 153 26.60 -1.65 -18.01
C ASN A 153 26.76 -2.72 -16.95
N TYR A 154 26.98 -2.31 -15.71
CA TYR A 154 27.16 -3.18 -14.56
C TYR A 154 26.27 -2.71 -13.41
N TYR A 155 25.72 -3.65 -12.66
CA TYR A 155 24.83 -3.41 -11.52
C TYR A 155 25.49 -3.85 -10.24
N ARG A 156 25.52 -2.99 -9.23
CA ARG A 156 26.06 -3.32 -7.91
C ARG A 156 25.13 -4.31 -7.22
N VAL A 157 25.68 -5.42 -6.73
CA VAL A 157 24.92 -6.48 -6.02
C VAL A 157 25.44 -6.73 -4.61
N ALA A 158 26.67 -6.28 -4.31
CA ALA A 158 27.24 -6.22 -2.97
C ALA A 158 28.27 -5.08 -2.89
N THR A 159 28.88 -4.89 -1.71
CA THR A 159 29.93 -3.87 -1.52
C THR A 159 31.10 -4.10 -2.48
N ASP A 160 31.28 -3.19 -3.43
CA ASP A 160 32.30 -3.27 -4.49
C ASP A 160 32.20 -4.52 -5.40
N GLU A 161 31.04 -5.15 -5.49
CA GLU A 161 30.81 -6.29 -6.38
C GLU A 161 29.70 -5.96 -7.38
N PHE A 162 30.01 -6.10 -8.67
CA PHE A 162 29.13 -5.72 -9.76
C PHE A 162 28.90 -6.86 -10.75
N ALA A 163 27.64 -7.04 -11.18
CA ALA A 163 27.24 -8.01 -12.19
C ALA A 163 27.04 -7.34 -13.55
N ASN A 164 27.52 -7.98 -14.62
CA ASN A 164 27.38 -7.43 -15.98
C ASN A 164 25.91 -7.45 -16.42
N GLY A 165 25.42 -6.30 -16.88
CA GLY A 165 24.06 -6.07 -17.34
C GLY A 165 23.63 -6.97 -18.50
N ASN A 166 24.57 -7.42 -19.34
CA ASN A 166 24.28 -8.32 -20.45
C ASN A 166 23.96 -9.76 -19.99
N ASN A 167 24.27 -10.10 -18.74
CA ASN A 167 24.01 -11.43 -18.17
C ASN A 167 22.72 -11.50 -17.34
N GLY A 168 21.90 -10.46 -17.36
CA GLY A 168 20.67 -10.40 -16.58
C GLY A 168 19.73 -9.30 -17.02
N THR A 169 18.72 -9.02 -16.19
CA THR A 169 17.76 -7.95 -16.43
C THR A 169 17.62 -7.08 -15.18
N PHE A 170 17.49 -5.78 -15.36
CA PHE A 170 17.17 -4.85 -14.27
C PHE A 170 15.69 -4.50 -14.30
N THR A 171 15.04 -4.53 -13.15
CA THR A 171 13.66 -4.06 -12.95
C THR A 171 13.66 -3.03 -11.83
N SER A 172 13.29 -1.79 -12.15
CA SER A 172 13.10 -0.71 -11.17
C SER A 172 12.01 -1.07 -10.16
N TYR A 173 12.15 -0.67 -8.90
CA TYR A 173 11.02 -0.75 -7.96
C TYR A 173 9.92 0.25 -8.29
N VAL A 174 10.31 1.44 -8.75
CA VAL A 174 9.37 2.46 -9.23
C VAL A 174 8.91 2.06 -10.63
N GLN A 175 7.61 1.81 -10.77
CA GLN A 175 6.94 1.49 -12.02
C GLN A 175 5.86 2.53 -12.32
N PRO A 176 5.64 2.90 -13.59
CA PRO A 176 4.53 3.78 -13.96
C PRO A 176 3.19 3.21 -13.51
N TYR A 177 2.33 4.08 -12.97
CA TYR A 177 1.00 3.70 -12.53
C TYR A 177 0.00 4.81 -12.82
N GLN A 178 -1.25 4.45 -13.11
CA GLN A 178 -2.33 5.40 -13.33
C GLN A 178 -3.51 5.09 -12.44
N GLY A 179 -4.07 6.15 -11.85
CA GLY A 179 -5.22 6.09 -10.97
C GLY A 179 -5.23 7.30 -10.06
N ASN A 180 -6.23 7.35 -9.18
CA ASN A 180 -6.34 8.40 -8.17
C ASN A 180 -6.31 7.76 -6.77
N ALA A 181 -5.32 8.13 -5.95
CA ALA A 181 -5.23 7.72 -4.56
C ALA A 181 -6.15 8.60 -3.71
N THR A 182 -7.16 7.98 -3.09
CA THR A 182 -8.05 8.64 -2.13
C THR A 182 -7.69 8.20 -0.72
N VAL A 183 -7.46 9.16 0.18
CA VAL A 183 -7.13 8.89 1.59
C VAL A 183 -8.36 8.42 2.35
N VAL A 184 -8.31 7.23 2.96
CA VAL A 184 -9.46 6.51 3.56
C VAL A 184 -9.21 6.07 5.01
N TYR A 185 -8.82 7.02 5.85
CA TYR A 185 -8.67 6.79 7.29
C TYR A 185 -9.90 7.36 8.05
N GLN A 186 -9.71 7.88 9.26
CA GLN A 186 -10.77 8.49 10.06
C GLN A 186 -11.10 9.91 9.59
N LYS A 187 -12.39 10.25 9.55
CA LYS A 187 -12.85 11.61 9.25
C LYS A 187 -12.18 12.63 10.17
N GLY A 188 -11.65 13.71 9.61
CA GLY A 188 -10.94 14.76 10.35
C GLY A 188 -9.45 14.45 10.64
N SER A 189 -8.96 13.26 10.25
CA SER A 189 -7.54 12.91 10.32
C SER A 189 -6.83 13.15 8.98
N SER A 190 -5.51 13.09 8.97
CA SER A 190 -4.68 13.17 7.76
C SER A 190 -3.67 12.02 7.72
N ALA A 191 -3.33 11.55 6.52
CA ALA A 191 -2.25 10.60 6.31
C ALA A 191 -0.93 11.33 6.05
N HIS A 192 0.18 10.79 6.57
CA HIS A 192 1.51 11.32 6.30
C HIS A 192 1.89 11.09 4.83
N THR A 193 2.61 12.06 4.25
CA THR A 193 3.36 11.85 3.00
C THR A 193 4.84 11.81 3.29
N PHE A 194 5.58 11.11 2.43
CA PHE A 194 6.99 10.83 2.62
C PHE A 194 7.79 11.25 1.40
N LEU A 195 9.00 11.75 1.63
CA LEU A 195 10.04 11.76 0.60
C LEU A 195 10.57 10.33 0.45
N HIS A 196 10.77 9.86 -0.79
CA HIS A 196 11.08 8.47 -1.09
C HIS A 196 10.00 7.48 -0.60
N TYR A 197 10.28 6.18 -0.67
CA TYR A 197 9.32 5.12 -0.38
C TYR A 197 9.97 3.93 0.33
N GLY A 198 9.14 3.01 0.85
CA GLY A 198 9.59 1.81 1.53
C GLY A 198 10.52 2.13 2.71
N ASN A 199 11.64 1.41 2.80
CA ASN A 199 12.60 1.56 3.89
C ASN A 199 13.39 2.88 3.86
N LYS A 200 13.32 3.65 2.75
CA LYS A 200 13.97 4.96 2.59
C LYS A 200 13.02 6.13 2.87
N ALA A 201 11.74 5.83 3.10
CA ALA A 201 10.70 6.83 3.30
C ALA A 201 11.03 7.75 4.49
N THR A 202 11.05 9.05 4.24
CA THR A 202 11.35 10.08 5.26
C THR A 202 10.18 11.03 5.40
N TYR A 203 9.64 11.14 6.61
CA TYR A 203 8.55 12.09 6.90
C TYR A 203 9.10 13.51 6.99
N GLN A 204 8.56 14.42 6.18
CA GLN A 204 9.01 15.82 6.12
C GLN A 204 8.01 16.81 6.76
N GLY A 205 7.03 16.34 7.53
CA GLY A 205 6.01 17.19 8.14
C GLY A 205 4.79 17.48 7.26
N ASN A 206 4.71 16.86 6.09
CA ASN A 206 3.61 17.05 5.14
C ASN A 206 2.55 15.96 5.30
N ASN A 207 1.28 16.36 5.24
CA ASN A 207 0.14 15.45 5.41
C ASN A 207 -0.92 15.73 4.35
N VAL A 208 -1.70 14.71 4.02
CA VAL A 208 -2.86 14.79 3.13
C VAL A 208 -4.14 14.45 3.89
N PRO A 209 -5.17 15.32 3.90
CA PRO A 209 -6.40 15.07 4.66
C PRO A 209 -7.16 13.83 4.19
N THR A 210 -7.83 13.15 5.12
CA THR A 210 -8.77 12.07 4.80
C THR A 210 -9.88 12.58 3.88
N GLY A 211 -10.18 11.83 2.82
CA GLY A 211 -11.11 12.21 1.76
C GLY A 211 -10.48 13.01 0.60
N SER A 212 -9.24 13.49 0.76
CA SER A 212 -8.51 14.08 -0.38
C SER A 212 -8.16 13.01 -1.42
N THR A 213 -8.10 13.42 -2.68
CA THR A 213 -7.82 12.54 -3.82
C THR A 213 -6.72 13.13 -4.69
N TRP A 214 -5.73 12.31 -5.02
CA TRP A 214 -4.50 12.73 -5.69
C TRP A 214 -4.22 11.84 -6.89
N LYS A 215 -3.75 12.42 -7.99
CA LYS A 215 -3.31 11.64 -9.15
C LYS A 215 -2.04 10.88 -8.80
N VAL A 216 -1.97 9.62 -9.23
CA VAL A 216 -0.78 8.79 -9.08
C VAL A 216 0.03 8.82 -10.38
N SER A 217 1.35 9.04 -10.27
CA SER A 217 2.30 8.95 -11.39
C SER A 217 3.00 7.60 -11.47
N ASN A 218 3.38 7.07 -10.31
CA ASN A 218 4.14 5.84 -10.18
C ASN A 218 3.70 5.07 -8.92
N HIS A 219 4.04 3.78 -8.89
CA HIS A 219 3.95 2.97 -7.69
C HIS A 219 5.25 2.21 -7.45
N ALA A 220 5.46 1.78 -6.21
CA ALA A 220 6.55 0.90 -5.84
C ALA A 220 6.08 -0.14 -4.83
N LYS A 221 6.40 -1.41 -5.07
CA LYS A 221 6.03 -2.51 -4.16
C LYS A 221 7.24 -2.96 -3.35
N ILE A 222 7.25 -2.64 -2.06
CA ILE A 222 8.34 -2.98 -1.14
C ILE A 222 7.78 -3.85 -0.02
N ASN A 223 8.39 -5.01 0.20
CA ASN A 223 7.97 -6.00 1.21
C ASN A 223 6.48 -6.38 1.11
N GLY A 224 5.98 -6.52 -0.12
CA GLY A 224 4.58 -6.83 -0.38
C GLY A 224 3.61 -5.66 -0.20
N LYS A 225 4.07 -4.50 0.27
CA LYS A 225 3.26 -3.29 0.42
C LYS A 225 3.46 -2.32 -0.74
N GLU A 226 2.35 -1.84 -1.30
CA GLU A 226 2.36 -0.80 -2.32
C GLU A 226 2.59 0.60 -1.71
N TRP A 227 3.32 1.42 -2.45
CA TRP A 227 3.49 2.86 -2.22
C TRP A 227 3.09 3.58 -3.49
N TYR A 228 2.41 4.71 -3.37
CA TYR A 228 1.95 5.50 -4.52
C TYR A 228 2.56 6.89 -4.51
N GLU A 229 3.14 7.29 -5.63
CA GLU A 229 3.69 8.62 -5.83
C GLU A 229 2.56 9.57 -6.25
N ILE A 230 2.31 10.60 -5.45
CA ILE A 230 1.21 11.58 -5.62
C ILE A 230 1.70 13.00 -5.92
N GLY A 231 3.02 13.16 -6.07
CA GLY A 231 3.73 14.40 -6.35
C GLY A 231 5.21 14.11 -6.61
N ASN A 232 6.03 15.13 -6.86
CA ASN A 232 7.45 14.93 -7.15
C ASN A 232 8.18 14.25 -5.98
N ASP A 233 8.51 12.96 -6.11
CA ASP A 233 9.07 12.10 -5.06
C ASP A 233 8.30 12.18 -3.72
N THR A 234 6.99 12.38 -3.81
CA THR A 234 6.09 12.46 -2.66
C THR A 234 5.19 11.24 -2.65
N TRP A 235 5.38 10.39 -1.65
CA TRP A 235 4.77 9.07 -1.60
C TRP A 235 3.80 8.92 -0.43
N VAL A 236 2.76 8.12 -0.65
CA VAL A 236 1.80 7.69 0.37
C VAL A 236 1.74 6.16 0.42
N PRO A 237 1.83 5.54 1.60
CA PRO A 237 1.73 4.09 1.73
C PRO A 237 0.29 3.60 1.50
N GLN A 238 0.14 2.40 0.92
CA GLN A 238 -1.17 1.81 0.65
C GLN A 238 -2.09 1.72 1.86
N ASP A 239 -1.52 1.64 3.06
CA ASP A 239 -2.23 1.40 4.33
C ASP A 239 -3.30 2.49 4.63
N TYR A 240 -3.22 3.66 3.98
CA TYR A 240 -4.14 4.79 4.21
C TYR A 240 -4.89 5.24 2.96
N VAL A 241 -4.70 4.56 1.83
CA VAL A 241 -5.34 4.93 0.57
C VAL A 241 -6.08 3.76 -0.06
N VAL A 242 -7.01 4.11 -0.93
CA VAL A 242 -7.49 3.25 -2.01
C VAL A 242 -7.21 3.92 -3.32
N ILE A 243 -6.99 3.12 -4.36
CA ILE A 243 -6.93 3.64 -5.71
C ILE A 243 -8.32 3.58 -6.32
N ASN A 244 -8.73 4.66 -6.97
CA ASN A 244 -9.88 4.78 -7.86
C ASN A 244 -9.39 4.88 -9.30
N GLN A 245 -10.15 4.36 -10.28
CA GLN A 245 -9.73 4.33 -11.69
C GLN A 245 -8.34 3.67 -11.89
N GLY A 246 -8.00 2.72 -11.02
CA GLY A 246 -6.77 1.95 -11.10
C GLY A 246 -6.86 0.82 -12.12
N GLN A 247 -5.78 0.05 -12.21
CA GLN A 247 -5.73 -1.16 -13.01
C GLN A 247 -6.05 -2.36 -12.11
N TYR A 248 -7.24 -2.94 -12.24
CA TYR A 248 -7.68 -4.09 -11.45
C TYR A 248 -7.77 -5.34 -12.31
N LYS A 249 -7.65 -6.51 -11.68
CA LYS A 249 -7.95 -7.76 -12.36
C LYS A 249 -9.44 -7.84 -12.70
N GLU A 250 -9.78 -8.46 -13.82
CA GLU A 250 -11.20 -8.74 -14.18
C GLU A 250 -11.90 -9.64 -13.15
N SER A 251 -11.14 -10.53 -12.51
CA SER A 251 -11.63 -11.39 -11.43
C SER A 251 -10.54 -11.64 -10.41
N LYS A 252 -10.94 -11.61 -9.15
CA LYS A 252 -10.04 -11.87 -8.02
C LYS A 252 -10.85 -12.37 -6.84
N TRP A 253 -10.31 -13.36 -6.15
CA TRP A 253 -10.83 -13.85 -4.88
C TRP A 253 -9.70 -14.06 -3.89
N ILE A 254 -10.07 -13.98 -2.62
CA ILE A 254 -9.25 -14.27 -1.46
C ILE A 254 -9.75 -15.58 -0.86
N SER A 255 -8.83 -16.53 -0.68
CA SER A 255 -9.11 -17.80 -0.01
C SER A 255 -8.66 -17.75 1.45
N GLY A 256 -9.38 -18.45 2.34
CA GLY A 256 -8.97 -18.61 3.75
C GLY A 256 -9.58 -17.60 4.72
N VAL A 257 -10.45 -16.71 4.25
CA VAL A 257 -11.26 -15.87 5.15
C VAL A 257 -12.23 -16.80 5.89
N PRO A 258 -12.17 -16.87 7.24
CA PRO A 258 -13.01 -17.79 7.99
C PRO A 258 -14.49 -17.41 7.85
N LEU A 259 -15.35 -18.42 7.94
CA LEU A 259 -16.80 -18.25 8.02
C LEU A 259 -17.21 -18.48 9.48
N ILE A 260 -17.85 -17.47 10.08
CA ILE A 260 -18.27 -17.48 11.48
C ILE A 260 -19.74 -17.09 11.53
N ALA A 261 -20.60 -18.02 11.95
CA ALA A 261 -22.00 -17.70 12.27
C ALA A 261 -22.07 -16.73 13.46
N GLN A 262 -22.97 -15.73 13.39
CA GLN A 262 -23.18 -14.81 14.53
C GLN A 262 -23.95 -15.49 15.67
N ARG A 263 -24.88 -16.40 15.34
CA ARG A 263 -25.75 -17.13 16.27
C ARG A 263 -25.09 -18.38 16.86
N PRO A 264 -25.58 -18.87 18.01
CA PRO A 264 -26.67 -18.32 18.83
C PRO A 264 -26.29 -17.10 19.70
N GLU A 265 -25.00 -16.81 19.87
CA GLU A 265 -24.51 -15.90 20.91
C GLU A 265 -24.75 -14.42 20.61
N LEU A 266 -24.75 -14.04 19.33
CA LEU A 266 -24.90 -12.66 18.87
C LEU A 266 -26.06 -12.53 17.86
N PRO A 267 -27.33 -12.70 18.27
CA PRO A 267 -28.50 -12.52 17.41
C PRO A 267 -28.53 -11.20 16.64
N ASN A 268 -27.90 -10.13 17.15
CA ASN A 268 -27.81 -8.81 16.52
C ASN A 268 -26.35 -8.38 16.22
N GLY A 269 -25.38 -9.29 16.25
CA GLY A 269 -23.95 -8.94 16.11
C GLY A 269 -23.36 -9.17 14.71
N CYS A 270 -24.11 -8.90 13.65
CA CYS A 270 -23.63 -9.17 12.29
C CYS A 270 -22.34 -8.40 11.96
N GLU A 271 -22.26 -7.10 12.33
CA GLU A 271 -21.14 -6.22 12.06
C GLU A 271 -19.87 -6.72 12.73
N ILE A 272 -19.94 -7.00 14.03
CA ILE A 272 -18.76 -7.39 14.80
C ILE A 272 -18.33 -8.82 14.49
N THR A 273 -19.26 -9.70 14.11
CA THR A 273 -18.94 -11.04 13.61
C THR A 273 -18.22 -10.96 12.26
N ALA A 274 -18.68 -10.09 11.35
CA ALA A 274 -18.02 -9.84 10.07
C ALA A 274 -16.61 -9.24 10.24
N VAL A 275 -16.46 -8.25 11.13
CA VAL A 275 -15.15 -7.69 11.50
C VAL A 275 -14.26 -8.76 12.13
N THR A 276 -14.80 -9.67 12.94
CA THR A 276 -14.02 -10.78 13.50
C THR A 276 -13.47 -11.69 12.40
N MET A 277 -14.26 -12.02 11.37
CA MET A 277 -13.79 -12.81 10.23
C MET A 277 -12.64 -12.11 9.50
N MET A 278 -12.78 -10.80 9.25
CA MET A 278 -11.74 -9.97 8.63
C MET A 278 -10.46 -9.93 9.47
N LEU A 279 -10.57 -9.71 10.78
CA LEU A 279 -9.42 -9.64 11.70
C LEU A 279 -8.71 -10.99 11.83
N GLN A 280 -9.45 -12.10 11.90
CA GLN A 280 -8.83 -13.43 11.90
C GLN A 280 -8.05 -13.70 10.62
N TYR A 281 -8.59 -13.29 9.46
CA TYR A 281 -7.87 -13.39 8.19
C TYR A 281 -6.60 -12.50 8.17
N ALA A 282 -6.64 -11.33 8.81
CA ALA A 282 -5.47 -10.48 9.03
C ALA A 282 -4.41 -11.10 9.97
N GLY A 283 -4.70 -12.26 10.57
CA GLY A 283 -3.79 -12.96 11.50
C GLY A 283 -4.07 -12.68 12.98
N ALA A 284 -5.08 -11.88 13.31
CA ALA A 284 -5.42 -11.58 14.70
C ALA A 284 -6.05 -12.80 15.39
N LYS A 285 -5.55 -13.14 16.57
CA LYS A 285 -6.07 -14.26 17.40
C LYS A 285 -7.23 -13.79 18.27
N VAL A 286 -8.37 -13.48 17.64
CA VAL A 286 -9.58 -12.96 18.30
C VAL A 286 -10.80 -13.85 18.04
N ASN A 287 -11.83 -13.75 18.88
CA ASN A 287 -13.12 -14.40 18.64
C ASN A 287 -14.28 -13.39 18.73
N LYS A 288 -15.45 -13.77 18.18
CA LYS A 288 -16.61 -12.86 18.06
C LYS A 288 -17.11 -12.32 19.39
N MET A 289 -17.03 -13.12 20.46
CA MET A 289 -17.49 -12.71 21.79
C MET A 289 -16.54 -11.70 22.44
N GLN A 290 -15.24 -11.87 22.23
CA GLN A 290 -14.24 -10.89 22.63
C GLN A 290 -14.46 -9.57 21.88
N MET A 291 -14.59 -9.61 20.55
CA MET A 291 -14.80 -8.41 19.74
C MET A 291 -16.11 -7.70 20.09
N ALA A 292 -17.19 -8.43 20.35
CA ALA A 292 -18.48 -7.87 20.80
C ALA A 292 -18.40 -7.15 22.16
N ARG A 293 -17.47 -7.56 23.03
CA ARG A 293 -17.22 -6.91 24.34
C ARG A 293 -16.30 -5.70 24.23
N GLU A 294 -15.33 -5.75 23.31
CA GLU A 294 -14.36 -4.67 23.11
C GLU A 294 -14.86 -3.55 22.19
N MET A 295 -15.83 -3.81 21.31
CA MET A 295 -16.38 -2.76 20.45
C MET A 295 -17.02 -1.65 21.28
N PRO A 296 -16.83 -0.37 20.89
CA PRO A 296 -17.37 0.75 21.65
C PRO A 296 -18.89 0.72 21.65
N ARG A 297 -19.50 1.34 22.68
CA ARG A 297 -20.95 1.46 22.84
C ARG A 297 -21.35 2.93 22.82
N SER A 298 -22.45 3.23 22.13
CA SER A 298 -22.99 4.60 22.04
C SER A 298 -24.45 4.54 21.59
N SER A 299 -25.22 5.58 21.88
CA SER A 299 -26.54 5.78 21.27
C SER A 299 -26.45 6.24 19.81
N ASN A 300 -25.27 6.70 19.36
CA ASN A 300 -25.00 7.09 17.99
C ASN A 300 -24.08 6.06 17.31
N PRO A 301 -24.53 5.42 16.21
CA PRO A 301 -23.82 4.32 15.57
C PRO A 301 -22.47 4.72 14.97
N SER A 302 -22.25 6.02 14.71
CA SER A 302 -20.97 6.55 14.25
C SER A 302 -19.89 6.57 15.34
N TYR A 303 -20.27 6.44 16.61
CA TYR A 303 -19.36 6.46 17.78
C TYR A 303 -19.36 5.15 18.58
N GLY A 304 -20.30 4.23 18.33
CA GLY A 304 -20.33 2.93 18.99
C GLY A 304 -21.60 2.13 18.68
N TYR A 305 -21.63 0.87 19.09
CA TYR A 305 -22.76 -0.02 18.89
C TYR A 305 -23.92 0.37 19.81
N ILE A 306 -25.12 0.46 19.22
CA ILE A 306 -26.35 0.80 19.94
C ILE A 306 -26.94 -0.46 20.58
N GLY A 307 -27.18 -0.41 21.89
CA GLY A 307 -27.75 -1.52 22.66
C GLY A 307 -26.74 -2.66 22.88
N GLN A 308 -27.22 -3.90 22.88
CA GLN A 308 -26.41 -5.11 23.10
C GLN A 308 -26.55 -6.11 21.94
N PRO A 309 -25.44 -6.63 21.38
CA PRO A 309 -25.51 -7.54 20.22
C PRO A 309 -26.06 -8.94 20.57
N TRP A 310 -26.16 -9.27 21.87
CA TRP A 310 -26.63 -10.55 22.38
C TRP A 310 -28.08 -10.55 22.87
N ASP A 311 -28.77 -9.40 22.85
CA ASP A 311 -30.18 -9.31 23.24
C ASP A 311 -30.99 -8.41 22.29
N GLN A 312 -32.27 -8.19 22.60
CA GLN A 312 -33.24 -7.49 21.75
C GLN A 312 -32.99 -5.98 21.61
N THR A 313 -32.04 -5.40 22.36
CA THR A 313 -31.73 -3.97 22.31
C THR A 313 -30.73 -3.61 21.20
N GLY A 314 -30.00 -4.60 20.66
CA GLY A 314 -28.98 -4.37 19.65
C GLY A 314 -29.52 -3.85 18.33
N ILE A 315 -28.85 -2.86 17.73
CA ILE A 315 -29.25 -2.27 16.45
C ILE A 315 -28.11 -2.35 15.42
N THR A 316 -27.06 -1.55 15.58
CA THR A 316 -25.94 -1.49 14.62
C THR A 316 -24.77 -0.67 15.19
N ILE A 317 -23.64 -0.72 14.49
CA ILE A 317 -22.45 0.13 14.62
C ILE A 317 -21.93 0.46 13.22
N PHE A 318 -21.36 1.64 13.01
CA PHE A 318 -20.78 2.04 11.72
C PHE A 318 -19.25 1.94 11.68
N PRO A 319 -18.65 1.86 10.48
CA PRO A 319 -17.19 1.77 10.29
C PRO A 319 -16.37 2.74 11.14
N SER A 320 -16.76 4.01 11.20
CA SER A 320 -16.03 5.05 11.94
C SER A 320 -15.80 4.71 13.41
N ALA A 321 -16.75 4.04 14.07
CA ALA A 321 -16.63 3.63 15.46
C ALA A 321 -15.71 2.41 15.65
N LEU A 322 -15.49 1.62 14.60
CA LEU A 322 -14.69 0.40 14.64
C LEU A 322 -13.21 0.63 14.30
N MET A 323 -12.85 1.80 13.74
CA MET A 323 -11.51 2.09 13.22
C MET A 323 -10.40 1.78 14.23
N HIS A 324 -10.48 2.30 15.46
CA HIS A 324 -9.46 2.01 16.49
C HIS A 324 -9.42 0.55 16.92
N LEU A 325 -10.56 -0.14 16.94
CA LEU A 325 -10.60 -1.57 17.28
C LEU A 325 -9.92 -2.39 16.16
N VAL A 326 -10.21 -2.08 14.90
CA VAL A 326 -9.59 -2.74 13.76
C VAL A 326 -8.09 -2.48 13.75
N GLU A 327 -7.66 -1.22 13.89
CA GLU A 327 -6.26 -0.83 13.91
C GLU A 327 -5.49 -1.51 15.05
N LYS A 328 -6.09 -1.62 16.25
CA LYS A 328 -5.51 -2.35 17.38
C LYS A 328 -5.14 -3.80 17.04
N TYR A 329 -5.92 -4.48 16.20
CA TYR A 329 -5.77 -5.91 15.92
C TYR A 329 -5.11 -6.22 14.56
N ALA A 330 -5.25 -5.33 13.58
CA ALA A 330 -4.67 -5.49 12.24
C ALA A 330 -3.43 -4.60 11.99
N GLY A 331 -3.13 -3.66 12.90
CA GLY A 331 -2.06 -2.67 12.78
C GLY A 331 -2.43 -1.44 11.94
N THR A 332 -3.43 -1.56 11.08
CA THR A 332 -3.98 -0.50 10.22
C THR A 332 -5.50 -0.63 10.15
N ALA A 333 -6.20 0.42 9.71
CA ALA A 333 -7.63 0.41 9.48
C ALA A 333 -8.00 1.37 8.36
N LYS A 334 -9.01 1.03 7.57
CA LYS A 334 -9.51 1.85 6.47
C LYS A 334 -11.02 2.01 6.53
N ASP A 335 -11.48 3.25 6.66
CA ASP A 335 -12.91 3.58 6.52
C ASP A 335 -13.20 3.84 5.04
N LEU A 336 -13.82 2.86 4.40
CA LEU A 336 -14.15 2.91 2.98
C LEU A 336 -15.55 3.48 2.73
N THR A 337 -16.18 4.06 3.76
CA THR A 337 -17.53 4.61 3.66
C THR A 337 -17.60 5.68 2.58
N GLY A 338 -18.58 5.52 1.67
CA GLY A 338 -18.83 6.47 0.58
C GLY A 338 -17.94 6.27 -0.65
N GLN A 339 -16.94 5.39 -0.59
CA GLN A 339 -16.13 5.05 -1.77
C GLN A 339 -16.96 4.28 -2.82
N ASN A 340 -16.45 4.18 -4.05
CA ASN A 340 -17.11 3.42 -5.11
C ASN A 340 -16.63 1.95 -5.08
N PHE A 341 -17.07 1.16 -6.07
CA PHE A 341 -16.73 -0.27 -6.14
C PHE A 341 -15.24 -0.53 -6.43
N ASP A 342 -14.49 0.43 -6.98
CA ASP A 342 -13.04 0.31 -7.18
C ASP A 342 -12.30 0.16 -5.84
N ALA A 343 -12.78 0.79 -4.77
CA ALA A 343 -12.20 0.62 -3.45
C ALA A 343 -12.32 -0.83 -2.95
N ILE A 344 -13.44 -1.51 -3.24
CA ILE A 344 -13.60 -2.93 -2.94
C ILE A 344 -12.64 -3.76 -3.79
N LYS A 345 -12.59 -3.52 -5.11
CA LYS A 345 -11.67 -4.22 -6.02
C LYS A 345 -10.22 -4.08 -5.58
N TYR A 346 -9.82 -2.86 -5.26
CA TYR A 346 -8.48 -2.52 -4.79
C TYR A 346 -8.07 -3.35 -3.58
N GLN A 347 -8.91 -3.38 -2.52
CA GLN A 347 -8.65 -4.16 -1.31
C GLN A 347 -8.50 -5.65 -1.64
N ILE A 348 -9.43 -6.18 -2.44
CA ILE A 348 -9.41 -7.59 -2.84
C ILE A 348 -8.15 -7.93 -3.66
N ASP A 349 -7.68 -7.03 -4.53
CA ASP A 349 -6.47 -7.21 -5.33
C ASP A 349 -5.19 -7.21 -4.49
N ILE A 350 -5.11 -6.37 -3.46
CA ILE A 350 -4.01 -6.40 -2.48
C ILE A 350 -4.16 -7.51 -1.45
N GLY A 351 -5.26 -8.27 -1.47
CA GLY A 351 -5.48 -9.46 -0.65
C GLY A 351 -6.16 -9.21 0.69
N HIS A 352 -6.90 -8.11 0.83
CA HIS A 352 -7.61 -7.71 2.04
C HIS A 352 -9.14 -7.85 1.85
N PRO A 353 -9.85 -8.64 2.67
CA PRO A 353 -11.30 -8.73 2.62
C PRO A 353 -11.95 -7.45 3.16
N VAL A 354 -13.17 -7.15 2.70
CA VAL A 354 -13.87 -5.91 3.07
C VAL A 354 -15.19 -6.20 3.76
N VAL A 355 -15.40 -5.65 4.95
CA VAL A 355 -16.72 -5.71 5.60
C VAL A 355 -17.61 -4.60 5.06
N THR A 356 -18.83 -4.92 4.65
CA THR A 356 -19.77 -3.97 4.01
C THR A 356 -21.15 -4.04 4.64
N TRP A 357 -21.84 -2.90 4.74
CA TRP A 357 -23.18 -2.79 5.33
C TRP A 357 -24.24 -2.72 4.25
N HIS A 358 -25.35 -3.41 4.44
CA HIS A 358 -26.42 -3.55 3.46
C HIS A 358 -27.80 -3.51 4.12
N THR A 359 -28.84 -3.21 3.34
CA THR A 359 -30.22 -3.56 3.67
C THR A 359 -30.51 -4.90 3.00
N LEU A 360 -30.65 -5.98 3.77
CA LEU A 360 -30.79 -7.36 3.28
C LEU A 360 -31.71 -8.17 4.20
N TYR A 361 -32.37 -9.19 3.65
CA TYR A 361 -33.26 -10.10 4.40
C TYR A 361 -34.40 -9.40 5.17
N GLY A 362 -34.76 -8.18 4.76
CA GLY A 362 -35.73 -7.34 5.48
C GLY A 362 -35.13 -6.60 6.68
N PHE A 363 -33.84 -6.74 6.95
CA PHE A 363 -33.13 -6.00 7.99
C PHE A 363 -32.69 -4.63 7.46
N PRO A 364 -32.85 -3.56 8.28
CA PRO A 364 -32.36 -2.23 7.93
C PRO A 364 -30.82 -2.16 7.96
N TYR A 365 -30.14 -3.09 8.63
CA TYR A 365 -28.69 -3.21 8.70
C TYR A 365 -28.30 -4.68 8.65
N HIS A 366 -27.36 -5.03 7.78
CA HIS A 366 -26.73 -6.34 7.71
C HIS A 366 -25.29 -6.20 7.24
N ALA A 367 -24.38 -6.98 7.81
CA ALA A 367 -22.96 -6.91 7.46
C ALA A 367 -22.48 -8.18 6.74
N LEU A 368 -21.77 -7.98 5.63
CA LEU A 368 -21.17 -9.03 4.81
C LEU A 368 -19.66 -8.86 4.75
N VAL A 369 -18.91 -9.96 4.62
CA VAL A 369 -17.46 -9.91 4.36
C VAL A 369 -17.22 -10.24 2.89
N VAL A 370 -16.91 -9.24 2.08
CA VAL A 370 -16.55 -9.42 0.67
C VAL A 370 -15.19 -10.09 0.58
N THR A 371 -15.11 -11.17 -0.18
CA THR A 371 -13.90 -11.99 -0.37
C THR A 371 -13.48 -12.08 -1.83
N GLY A 372 -14.32 -11.64 -2.78
CA GLY A 372 -13.97 -11.66 -4.19
C GLY A 372 -14.97 -10.95 -5.09
N TYR A 373 -14.57 -10.80 -6.36
CA TYR A 373 -15.43 -10.32 -7.43
C TYR A 373 -15.02 -10.94 -8.78
N ASP A 374 -15.95 -10.94 -9.71
CA ASP A 374 -15.72 -11.18 -11.14
C ASP A 374 -16.51 -10.12 -11.96
N PRO A 375 -16.60 -10.18 -13.30
CA PRO A 375 -17.34 -9.19 -14.08
C PRO A 375 -18.84 -9.09 -13.77
N ASN A 376 -19.44 -10.09 -13.13
CA ASN A 376 -20.88 -10.22 -12.90
C ASN A 376 -21.25 -10.24 -11.41
N TYR A 377 -20.41 -10.82 -10.55
CA TYR A 377 -20.75 -11.15 -9.17
C TYR A 377 -19.76 -10.57 -8.15
N VAL A 378 -20.29 -10.34 -6.94
CA VAL A 378 -19.52 -10.15 -5.71
C VAL A 378 -19.68 -11.39 -4.85
N TYR A 379 -18.57 -11.92 -4.35
CA TYR A 379 -18.50 -13.10 -3.47
C TYR A 379 -18.27 -12.64 -2.02
N TYR A 380 -19.01 -13.22 -1.08
CA TYR A 380 -18.97 -12.80 0.31
C TYR A 380 -19.29 -13.93 1.31
N ASN A 381 -18.75 -13.83 2.52
CA ASN A 381 -19.18 -14.62 3.66
C ASN A 381 -20.31 -13.90 4.41
N ASP A 382 -21.35 -14.64 4.77
CA ASP A 382 -22.50 -14.14 5.50
C ASP A 382 -22.68 -14.89 6.83
N CYS A 383 -22.52 -14.15 7.94
CA CYS A 383 -22.65 -14.67 9.29
C CYS A 383 -24.09 -14.97 9.73
N TRP A 384 -25.09 -14.47 8.98
CA TRP A 384 -26.51 -14.73 9.27
C TRP A 384 -26.95 -16.08 8.71
N THR A 385 -26.59 -16.37 7.45
CA THR A 385 -26.90 -17.63 6.78
C THR A 385 -25.88 -18.74 7.08
N ASP A 386 -24.71 -18.39 7.63
CA ASP A 386 -23.57 -19.28 7.82
C ASP A 386 -23.12 -19.91 6.48
N GLN A 387 -23.01 -19.07 5.45
CA GLN A 387 -22.64 -19.51 4.09
C GLN A 387 -21.69 -18.51 3.41
N THR A 388 -20.89 -19.05 2.49
CA THR A 388 -20.23 -18.26 1.44
C THR A 388 -21.16 -18.20 0.25
N LEU A 389 -21.52 -16.99 -0.16
CA LEU A 389 -22.53 -16.70 -1.17
C LEU A 389 -21.97 -15.73 -2.22
N GLN A 390 -22.80 -15.49 -3.23
CA GLN A 390 -22.56 -14.45 -4.23
C GLN A 390 -23.84 -13.67 -4.52
N MET A 391 -23.70 -12.45 -5.04
CA MET A 391 -24.82 -11.70 -5.61
C MET A 391 -24.34 -10.87 -6.80
N GLY A 392 -25.25 -10.54 -7.72
CA GLY A 392 -24.89 -9.73 -8.89
C GLY A 392 -24.37 -8.35 -8.48
N ILE A 393 -23.39 -7.79 -9.19
CA ILE A 393 -22.77 -6.50 -8.83
C ILE A 393 -23.80 -5.39 -8.66
N ASN A 394 -24.79 -5.28 -9.56
CA ASN A 394 -25.83 -4.27 -9.45
C ASN A 394 -26.70 -4.47 -8.20
N GLN A 395 -27.01 -5.72 -7.84
CA GLN A 395 -27.74 -6.01 -6.61
C GLN A 395 -26.92 -5.64 -5.38
N PHE A 396 -25.63 -5.99 -5.36
CA PHE A 396 -24.69 -5.60 -4.31
C PHE A 396 -24.64 -4.08 -4.13
N ILE A 397 -24.39 -3.34 -5.22
CA ILE A 397 -24.28 -1.89 -5.20
C ILE A 397 -25.59 -1.25 -4.75
N ASN A 398 -26.75 -1.75 -5.20
CA ASN A 398 -28.04 -1.22 -4.79
C ASN A 398 -28.28 -1.40 -3.28
N ASN A 399 -28.00 -2.58 -2.72
CA ASN A 399 -28.12 -2.83 -1.29
C ASN A 399 -27.11 -1.98 -0.48
N TRP A 400 -25.87 -1.86 -0.96
CA TRP A 400 -24.82 -1.07 -0.33
C TRP A 400 -25.14 0.44 -0.35
N ASN A 401 -25.74 0.95 -1.43
CA ASN A 401 -26.17 2.35 -1.57
C ASN A 401 -27.20 2.73 -0.49
N THR A 402 -28.09 1.81 -0.10
CA THR A 402 -29.05 2.08 0.99
C THR A 402 -28.37 2.37 2.33
N GLN A 403 -27.13 1.93 2.49
CA GLN A 403 -26.31 2.08 3.70
C GLN A 403 -25.17 3.07 3.50
N ASN A 404 -25.35 4.11 2.67
CA ASN A 404 -24.35 5.15 2.38
C ASN A 404 -22.99 4.57 1.95
N ARG A 405 -23.00 3.38 1.34
CA ARG A 405 -21.79 2.64 0.98
C ARG A 405 -20.81 2.46 2.14
N ARG A 406 -21.32 2.18 3.34
CA ARG A 406 -20.48 1.89 4.52
C ARG A 406 -19.66 0.63 4.32
N ALA A 407 -18.36 0.73 4.56
CA ALA A 407 -17.43 -0.36 4.44
C ALA A 407 -16.17 -0.12 5.30
N ILE A 408 -15.55 -1.19 5.79
CA ILE A 408 -14.30 -1.14 6.55
C ILE A 408 -13.35 -2.24 6.07
N SER A 409 -12.07 -1.92 6.03
CA SER A 409 -10.95 -2.85 5.77
C SER A 409 -9.76 -2.48 6.69
N TYR A 410 -8.59 -3.05 6.43
CA TYR A 410 -7.33 -2.72 7.10
C TYR A 410 -6.20 -2.46 6.10
#